data_AF-A0A2V1K6I2-F1
#
_entry.id   AF-A0A2V1K6I2-F1
#
_cell.length_a   1.000
_cell.length_b   1.000
_cell.length_c   1.000
_cell.angle_alpha   90.00
_cell.angle_beta   90.00
_cell.angle_gamma   90.00
#
_symmetry.space_group_name_H-M   'P 1'
#
loop_
_entity.id
_entity.type
_entity.pdbx_description
1 polymer ?
#
loop_
_entity_poly.entity_id
_entity_poly.type
_entity_poly.pdbx_seq_one_letter_code
_entity_poly.pdbx_strand_id
1 'polypeptide(L)'
;MSSSNQKAAKVTPWRRLVFLIVLILALVASLLVGSLTGSKSRWLPEFALDLEGGTQIILTPTTTDGSEVTQNDVDQAIEIIRQRVDASGVAEAEITSQGGSNIVVGLPGTPSKETLDLVRTSAVLRMRAVIQTADTGPLTRETYDQMVAQAEGSDEAESEDTDNSEPFTDDELKAAAMEIADADGDGELSAEPTTEPESASDAAWITEQVTYDALTIDCADTAAVSRGEDDPDAPLVTCEPESGAKYIVGPAEVEGTQVTSATSGFDQQQNEWIVSMEFNSEGADAFGEVTGRLAQLESPQNQFAIVLDGQVISAPQNENAITDGRAQISGPGLNAETTKTLANQLSFGSLPLHFEVQSEEQISATLGSDSLQSGLIAGLIGMVLVVLYLLWQYHGLAIVASGSVLLATATSYLLVCLLSWVMGYRLSMAGVVGLIISIGVTADSFIVFFERIRDEIREGRPLRSAVHHGWNRAKRTIIVADMVNLACAVVLYFLAVGSVRGFAFTLGLTTLIDLVIVMMFTYPVMVLLTRTKFFGEGRRFSGMDAAALGREPTYRGAGRRKSRSKERVTVPETPSADSPAPAEASPEDLGNAFDGEEHLSLAERRARERRAKRIEGGDL
;
A
#
# COMPACT_ATOMS: atom_id res chain seq x y z
N MET A 1 49.53 32.51 -23.37
CA MET A 1 49.58 31.14 -23.94
C MET A 1 49.28 30.16 -22.82
N SER A 2 48.10 29.54 -22.83
CA SER A 2 47.79 28.32 -22.08
C SER A 2 46.63 27.64 -22.80
N SER A 3 46.94 26.71 -23.70
CA SER A 3 45.95 25.91 -24.40
C SER A 3 45.51 24.79 -23.48
N SER A 4 44.38 24.97 -22.77
CA SER A 4 43.72 23.82 -22.13
C SER A 4 43.09 22.98 -23.24
N ASN A 5 43.82 21.93 -23.61
CA ASN A 5 43.42 20.96 -24.60
C ASN A 5 42.39 20.02 -23.94
N GLN A 6 41.15 20.49 -23.78
CA GLN A 6 40.03 19.60 -23.44
C GLN A 6 39.84 18.65 -24.63
N LYS A 7 40.45 17.46 -24.53
CA LYS A 7 40.14 16.31 -25.38
C LYS A 7 38.63 16.08 -25.28
N ALA A 8 37.88 16.51 -26.28
CA ALA A 8 36.48 16.14 -26.43
C ALA A 8 36.41 14.61 -26.39
N ALA A 9 35.86 14.04 -25.33
CA ALA A 9 35.67 12.61 -25.22
C ALA A 9 34.92 12.16 -26.49
N LYS A 10 35.55 11.30 -27.29
CA LYS A 10 34.92 10.71 -28.47
C LYS A 10 33.71 9.90 -27.98
N VAL A 11 32.54 10.51 -27.96
CA VAL A 11 31.29 9.82 -27.67
C VAL A 11 31.09 8.83 -28.83
N THR A 12 31.31 7.54 -28.56
CA THR A 12 31.09 6.48 -29.54
C THR A 12 29.61 6.09 -29.49
N PRO A 13 28.75 6.54 -30.41
CA PRO A 13 27.30 6.29 -30.36
C PRO A 13 26.99 4.78 -30.33
N TRP A 14 27.83 3.97 -30.99
CA TRP A 14 27.70 2.52 -31.03
C TRP A 14 27.73 1.85 -29.64
N ARG A 15 28.56 2.33 -28.71
CA ARG A 15 28.68 1.70 -27.37
C ARG A 15 27.38 1.80 -26.57
N ARG A 16 26.65 2.92 -26.71
CA ARG A 16 25.36 3.12 -26.01
C ARG A 16 24.27 2.21 -26.56
N LEU A 17 24.22 2.04 -27.89
CA LEU A 17 23.27 1.13 -28.54
C LEU A 17 23.55 -0.33 -28.18
N VAL A 18 24.82 -0.75 -28.19
CA VAL A 18 25.19 -2.12 -27.77
C VAL A 18 24.80 -2.36 -26.32
N PHE A 19 25.05 -1.41 -25.42
CA PHE A 19 24.64 -1.54 -24.02
C PHE A 19 23.13 -1.68 -23.87
N LEU A 20 22.34 -0.87 -24.60
CA LEU A 20 20.88 -0.96 -24.57
C LEU A 20 20.39 -2.32 -25.08
N ILE A 21 20.96 -2.83 -26.17
CA ILE A 21 20.65 -4.16 -26.71
C ILE A 21 20.97 -5.24 -25.67
N VAL A 22 22.13 -5.16 -25.01
CA VAL A 22 22.50 -6.11 -23.95
C VAL A 22 21.52 -6.05 -22.79
N LEU A 23 21.06 -4.87 -22.39
CA LEU A 23 20.07 -4.71 -21.33
C LEU A 23 18.71 -5.34 -21.70
N ILE A 24 18.23 -5.10 -22.92
CA ILE A 24 16.98 -5.71 -23.41
C ILE A 24 17.13 -7.23 -23.53
N LEU A 25 18.26 -7.73 -24.05
CA LEU A 25 18.53 -9.17 -24.11
C LEU A 25 18.61 -9.78 -22.71
N ALA A 26 19.15 -9.07 -21.73
CA ALA A 26 19.15 -9.51 -20.34
C ALA A 26 17.73 -9.60 -19.77
N LEU A 27 16.85 -8.61 -20.03
CA LEU A 27 15.44 -8.67 -19.64
C LEU A 27 14.73 -9.88 -20.26
N VAL A 28 14.88 -10.08 -21.57
CA VAL A 28 14.29 -11.22 -22.28
C VAL A 28 14.85 -12.55 -21.75
N ALA A 29 16.15 -12.64 -21.52
CA ALA A 29 16.78 -13.84 -20.97
C ALA A 29 16.28 -14.15 -19.55
N SER A 30 16.10 -13.15 -18.69
CA SER A 30 15.54 -13.32 -17.34
C SER A 30 14.12 -13.88 -17.40
N LEU A 31 13.26 -13.36 -18.27
CA LEU A 31 11.91 -13.87 -18.47
C LEU A 31 11.91 -15.30 -19.05
N LEU A 32 12.82 -15.58 -19.98
CA LEU A 32 12.95 -16.90 -20.60
C LEU A 32 13.44 -17.96 -19.60
N VAL A 33 14.48 -17.67 -18.83
CA VAL A 33 14.95 -18.54 -17.73
C VAL A 33 13.83 -18.75 -16.72
N GLY A 34 13.08 -17.69 -16.42
CA GLY A 34 11.95 -17.79 -15.52
C GLY A 34 10.85 -18.70 -16.07
N SER A 35 10.51 -18.59 -17.34
CA SER A 35 9.50 -19.44 -17.98
C SER A 35 9.88 -20.92 -18.05
N LEU A 36 11.18 -21.24 -18.05
CA LEU A 36 11.67 -22.63 -18.05
C LEU A 36 11.71 -23.27 -16.66
N THR A 37 11.67 -22.47 -15.59
CA THR A 37 11.83 -22.93 -14.21
C THR A 37 10.52 -22.99 -13.42
N GLY A 38 9.38 -22.57 -13.98
CA GLY A 38 8.08 -22.55 -13.32
C GLY A 38 6.93 -23.16 -14.14
N SER A 39 5.80 -23.41 -13.49
CA SER A 39 4.57 -23.99 -14.09
C SER A 39 3.68 -22.99 -14.85
N LYS A 40 3.86 -21.67 -14.65
CA LYS A 40 3.12 -20.60 -15.34
C LYS A 40 4.01 -19.83 -16.34
N SER A 41 3.44 -19.43 -17.48
CA SER A 41 4.13 -18.66 -18.52
C SER A 41 4.37 -17.21 -18.07
N ARG A 42 5.64 -16.85 -17.82
CA ARG A 42 6.06 -15.53 -17.31
C ARG A 42 6.13 -14.42 -18.39
N TRP A 43 5.49 -14.65 -19.53
CA TRP A 43 5.42 -13.71 -20.64
C TRP A 43 4.20 -12.79 -20.56
N LEU A 44 3.26 -13.09 -19.67
CA LEU A 44 2.12 -12.25 -19.38
C LEU A 44 2.31 -11.64 -17.98
N PRO A 45 2.04 -10.33 -17.81
CA PRO A 45 2.00 -9.75 -16.48
C PRO A 45 0.79 -10.31 -15.73
N GLU A 46 0.93 -10.49 -14.42
CA GLU A 46 -0.20 -10.74 -13.54
C GLU A 46 -1.08 -9.48 -13.45
N PHE A 47 -2.38 -9.66 -13.33
CA PHE A 47 -3.32 -8.56 -13.29
C PHE A 47 -3.81 -8.33 -11.86
N ALA A 48 -4.10 -7.08 -11.53
CA ALA A 48 -4.68 -6.76 -10.24
C ALA A 48 -6.18 -7.12 -10.22
N LEU A 49 -6.78 -7.06 -9.03
CA LEU A 49 -8.18 -7.42 -8.80
C LEU A 49 -9.17 -6.66 -9.69
N ASP A 50 -8.86 -5.41 -10.07
CA ASP A 50 -9.69 -4.60 -10.96
C ASP A 50 -9.76 -5.14 -12.41
N LEU A 51 -8.86 -6.06 -12.75
CA LEU A 51 -8.75 -6.71 -14.06
C LEU A 51 -9.10 -8.19 -14.02
N GLU A 52 -8.68 -8.91 -12.98
CA GLU A 52 -8.98 -10.34 -12.78
C GLU A 52 -10.36 -10.57 -12.13
N GLY A 53 -10.89 -9.56 -11.43
CA GLY A 53 -12.11 -9.65 -10.63
C GLY A 53 -11.86 -10.26 -9.25
N GLY A 54 -12.59 -9.75 -8.27
CA GLY A 54 -12.77 -10.39 -6.97
C GLY A 54 -13.17 -9.43 -5.86
N THR A 55 -12.81 -9.73 -4.61
CA THR A 55 -13.18 -8.93 -3.43
C THR A 55 -11.96 -8.23 -2.82
N GLN A 56 -12.05 -6.93 -2.62
CA GLN A 56 -11.06 -6.12 -1.91
C GLN A 56 -11.62 -5.69 -0.55
N ILE A 57 -10.83 -5.85 0.49
CA ILE A 57 -11.15 -5.47 1.87
C ILE A 57 -10.02 -4.58 2.39
N ILE A 58 -10.36 -3.47 3.03
CA ILE A 58 -9.41 -2.62 3.75
C ILE A 58 -9.69 -2.77 5.24
N LEU A 59 -8.67 -3.22 5.97
CA LEU A 59 -8.69 -3.46 7.41
C LEU A 59 -7.83 -2.42 8.12
N THR A 60 -8.31 -1.91 9.25
CA THR A 60 -7.50 -1.10 10.18
C THR A 60 -7.24 -1.95 11.42
N PRO A 61 -5.98 -2.32 11.72
CA PRO A 61 -5.62 -2.98 12.96
C PRO A 61 -5.79 -2.01 14.15
N THR A 62 -6.34 -2.51 15.24
CA THR A 62 -6.47 -1.83 16.54
C THR A 62 -5.99 -2.77 17.64
N THR A 63 -5.26 -2.25 18.63
CA THR A 63 -4.83 -3.08 19.77
C THR A 63 -5.92 -3.19 20.82
N THR A 64 -6.02 -4.32 21.51
CA THR A 64 -6.92 -4.50 22.67
C THR A 64 -6.66 -3.46 23.76
N ASP A 65 -5.38 -3.16 24.02
CA ASP A 65 -4.97 -2.36 25.18
C ASP A 65 -4.90 -0.86 24.87
N GLY A 66 -5.41 -0.43 23.71
CA GLY A 66 -5.38 0.96 23.25
C GLY A 66 -4.00 1.55 22.90
N SER A 67 -2.93 0.74 22.93
CA SER A 67 -1.57 1.13 22.52
C SER A 67 -1.45 1.51 21.03
N GLU A 68 -0.44 2.32 20.68
CA GLU A 68 -0.18 2.66 19.27
C GLU A 68 0.30 1.44 18.48
N VAL A 69 -0.37 1.14 17.37
CA VAL A 69 0.02 0.07 16.44
C VAL A 69 1.37 0.38 15.79
N THR A 70 2.35 -0.51 15.95
CA THR A 70 3.67 -0.35 15.34
C THR A 70 3.75 -0.97 13.95
N GLN A 71 4.76 -0.60 13.17
CA GLN A 71 4.97 -1.18 11.83
C GLN A 71 5.27 -2.70 11.88
N ASN A 72 5.89 -3.17 12.97
CA ASN A 72 6.12 -4.60 13.18
C ASN A 72 4.80 -5.35 13.38
N ASP A 73 3.84 -4.74 14.07
CA ASP A 73 2.51 -5.33 14.31
C ASP A 73 1.72 -5.44 13.00
N VAL A 74 1.82 -4.42 12.14
CA VAL A 74 1.23 -4.45 10.79
C VAL A 74 1.87 -5.54 9.93
N ASP A 75 3.19 -5.66 9.92
CA ASP A 75 3.89 -6.68 9.14
C ASP A 75 3.56 -8.10 9.64
N GLN A 76 3.45 -8.29 10.96
CA GLN A 76 3.04 -9.55 11.57
C GLN A 76 1.57 -9.88 11.24
N ALA A 77 0.67 -8.90 11.32
CA ALA A 77 -0.74 -9.06 10.93
C ALA A 77 -0.88 -9.46 9.46
N ILE A 78 -0.09 -8.85 8.56
CA ILE A 78 -0.06 -9.22 7.14
C ILE A 78 0.33 -10.68 6.96
N GLU A 79 1.35 -11.16 7.68
CA GLU A 79 1.82 -12.53 7.57
C GLU A 79 0.77 -13.53 8.10
N ILE A 80 0.08 -13.21 9.19
CA ILE A 80 -1.02 -14.04 9.70
C ILE A 80 -2.18 -14.07 8.70
N ILE A 81 -2.63 -12.93 8.19
CA ILE A 81 -3.71 -12.89 7.20
C ILE A 81 -3.32 -13.69 5.97
N ARG A 82 -2.05 -13.63 5.54
CA ARG A 82 -1.55 -14.44 4.42
C ARG A 82 -1.67 -15.92 4.71
N GLN A 83 -1.21 -16.37 5.87
CA GLN A 83 -1.30 -17.77 6.27
C GLN A 83 -2.75 -18.26 6.38
N ARG A 84 -3.67 -17.43 6.90
CA ARG A 84 -5.10 -17.76 6.97
C ARG A 84 -5.74 -17.91 5.59
N VAL A 85 -5.41 -17.01 4.67
CA VAL A 85 -5.92 -17.03 3.30
C VAL A 85 -5.31 -18.19 2.50
N ASP A 86 -4.03 -18.51 2.71
CA ASP A 86 -3.40 -19.68 2.11
C ASP A 86 -4.04 -20.98 2.63
N ALA A 87 -4.40 -21.03 3.92
CA ALA A 87 -5.03 -22.19 4.55
C ALA A 87 -6.48 -22.43 4.10
N SER A 88 -7.20 -21.37 3.70
CA SER A 88 -8.51 -21.48 3.06
C SER A 88 -8.43 -22.00 1.62
N GLY A 89 -7.22 -22.09 1.04
CA GLY A 89 -6.98 -22.58 -0.31
C GLY A 89 -7.18 -21.51 -1.38
N VAL A 90 -7.32 -20.24 -0.99
CA VAL A 90 -7.32 -19.12 -1.94
C VAL A 90 -5.90 -18.89 -2.42
N ALA A 91 -5.62 -19.33 -3.63
CA ALA A 91 -4.36 -19.03 -4.29
C ALA A 91 -4.32 -17.55 -4.71
N GLU A 92 -3.15 -16.92 -4.59
CA GLU A 92 -2.84 -15.59 -5.17
C GLU A 92 -3.48 -14.37 -4.47
N ALA A 93 -3.83 -14.46 -3.19
CA ALA A 93 -4.31 -13.28 -2.44
C ALA A 93 -3.27 -12.15 -2.39
N GLU A 94 -3.74 -10.91 -2.48
CA GLU A 94 -2.92 -9.70 -2.40
C GLU A 94 -3.09 -9.07 -1.02
N ILE A 95 -2.04 -9.10 -0.20
CA ILE A 95 -2.09 -8.51 1.15
C ILE A 95 -0.95 -7.51 1.26
N THR A 96 -1.28 -6.23 1.42
CA THR A 96 -0.30 -5.14 1.46
C THR A 96 -0.64 -4.10 2.53
N SER A 97 0.38 -3.43 3.08
CA SER A 97 0.16 -2.28 3.97
C SER A 97 -0.11 -1.00 3.17
N GLN A 98 -1.05 -0.21 3.67
CA GLN A 98 -1.48 1.08 3.16
C GLN A 98 -1.24 2.16 4.22
N GLY A 99 -0.48 3.20 3.85
CA GLY A 99 -0.23 4.35 4.73
C GLY A 99 0.56 4.04 6.01
N GLY A 100 1.05 2.80 6.16
CA GLY A 100 1.75 2.33 7.37
C GLY A 100 0.82 1.89 8.50
N SER A 101 -0.50 2.09 8.38
CA SER A 101 -1.49 1.75 9.40
C SER A 101 -2.52 0.74 8.93
N ASN A 102 -2.96 0.79 7.66
CA ASN A 102 -4.06 -0.04 7.16
C ASN A 102 -3.52 -1.25 6.40
N ILE A 103 -4.32 -2.32 6.31
CA ILE A 103 -4.00 -3.54 5.58
C ILE A 103 -5.04 -3.69 4.46
N VAL A 104 -4.58 -3.81 3.22
CA VAL A 104 -5.43 -4.05 2.06
C VAL A 104 -5.32 -5.52 1.68
N VAL A 105 -6.45 -6.22 1.67
CA VAL A 105 -6.58 -7.64 1.33
C VAL A 105 -7.42 -7.77 0.07
N GLY A 106 -6.82 -8.24 -1.03
CA GLY A 106 -7.47 -8.57 -2.29
C GLY A 106 -7.57 -10.07 -2.46
N LEU A 107 -8.79 -10.60 -2.54
CA LEU A 107 -9.08 -12.01 -2.74
C LEU A 107 -9.65 -12.21 -4.15
N PRO A 108 -9.03 -13.05 -5.00
CA PRO A 108 -9.51 -13.27 -6.36
C PRO A 108 -10.88 -13.97 -6.37
N GLY A 109 -11.72 -13.59 -7.33
CA GLY A 109 -13.06 -14.16 -7.49
C GLY A 109 -14.01 -13.83 -6.33
N THR A 110 -14.98 -14.71 -6.07
CA THR A 110 -15.98 -14.51 -5.01
C THR A 110 -15.66 -15.43 -3.83
N PRO A 111 -14.83 -14.99 -2.85
CA PRO A 111 -14.53 -15.80 -1.67
C PRO A 111 -15.80 -16.18 -0.92
N SER A 112 -15.78 -17.34 -0.24
CA SER A 112 -16.89 -17.75 0.63
C SER A 112 -17.00 -16.82 1.84
N LYS A 113 -18.14 -16.84 2.53
CA LYS A 113 -18.30 -16.09 3.78
C LYS A 113 -17.26 -16.53 4.82
N GLU A 114 -16.99 -17.84 4.95
CA GLU A 114 -15.95 -18.30 5.90
C GLU A 114 -14.57 -17.73 5.57
N THR A 115 -14.24 -17.63 4.28
CA THR A 115 -12.96 -17.08 3.84
C THR A 115 -12.85 -15.59 4.17
N LEU A 116 -13.94 -14.85 4.03
CA LEU A 116 -14.01 -13.44 4.42
C LEU A 116 -13.89 -13.30 5.93
N ASP A 117 -14.54 -14.17 6.70
CA ASP A 117 -14.51 -14.13 8.15
C ASP A 117 -13.11 -14.44 8.70
N LEU A 118 -12.38 -15.38 8.10
CA LEU A 118 -10.95 -15.64 8.42
C LEU A 118 -10.06 -14.39 8.30
N VAL A 119 -10.41 -13.48 7.40
CA VAL A 119 -9.69 -12.22 7.15
C VAL A 119 -10.17 -11.11 8.10
N ARG A 120 -11.44 -11.12 8.49
CA ARG A 120 -12.08 -10.06 9.30
C ARG A 120 -11.89 -10.26 10.79
N THR A 121 -11.99 -11.49 11.28
CA THR A 121 -11.97 -11.73 12.72
C THR A 121 -10.55 -11.73 13.25
N SER A 122 -10.38 -11.20 14.45
CA SER A 122 -9.28 -11.61 15.31
C SER A 122 -9.43 -13.13 15.59
N ALA A 123 -8.40 -13.77 16.13
CA ALA A 123 -8.53 -15.16 16.59
C ALA A 123 -7.89 -15.22 17.97
N VAL A 124 -8.41 -14.39 18.89
CA VAL A 124 -7.86 -14.30 20.24
C VAL A 124 -8.40 -15.48 21.04
N LEU A 125 -7.55 -16.47 21.23
CA LEU A 125 -7.84 -17.63 22.08
C LEU A 125 -7.44 -17.31 23.52
N ARG A 126 -8.36 -17.52 24.45
CA ARG A 126 -8.12 -17.50 25.90
C ARG A 126 -8.80 -18.69 26.54
N MET A 127 -8.11 -19.37 27.43
CA MET A 127 -8.70 -20.42 28.25
C MET A 127 -8.88 -19.90 29.67
N ARG A 128 -10.09 -20.05 30.18
CA ARG A 128 -10.56 -19.44 31.43
C ARG A 128 -11.26 -20.50 32.28
N ALA A 129 -11.04 -20.49 33.58
CA ALA A 129 -11.81 -21.35 34.48
C ALA A 129 -13.28 -20.92 34.51
N VAL A 130 -14.20 -21.89 34.45
CA VAL A 130 -15.63 -21.61 34.68
C VAL A 130 -15.81 -21.42 36.18
N ILE A 131 -16.43 -20.31 36.58
CA ILE A 131 -16.78 -20.06 37.98
C ILE A 131 -18.20 -20.55 38.23
N GLN A 132 -19.12 -20.20 37.32
CA GLN A 132 -20.53 -20.53 37.42
C GLN A 132 -21.17 -20.64 36.03
N THR A 133 -22.17 -21.51 35.90
CA THR A 133 -23.08 -21.55 34.75
C THR A 133 -24.40 -20.89 35.15
N ALA A 134 -24.92 -20.00 34.32
CA ALA A 134 -26.21 -19.36 34.54
C ALA A 134 -27.31 -20.00 33.68
N ASP A 135 -28.56 -19.77 34.08
CA ASP A 135 -29.71 -20.34 33.38
C ASP A 135 -29.84 -19.75 31.96
N THR A 136 -30.27 -20.55 31.00
CA THR A 136 -30.25 -20.18 29.56
C THR A 136 -31.47 -19.39 29.12
N GLY A 137 -32.51 -19.32 29.96
CA GLY A 137 -33.73 -18.55 29.72
C GLY A 137 -33.56 -17.04 29.97
N PRO A 138 -34.42 -16.20 29.36
CA PRO A 138 -34.51 -14.80 29.73
C PRO A 138 -35.00 -14.67 31.18
N LEU A 139 -34.58 -13.62 31.88
CA LEU A 139 -35.10 -13.31 33.22
C LEU A 139 -36.61 -13.06 33.11
N THR A 140 -37.41 -13.84 33.82
CA THR A 140 -38.86 -13.64 33.94
C THR A 140 -39.19 -13.08 35.32
N ARG A 141 -40.41 -12.55 35.48
CA ARG A 141 -40.90 -12.09 36.80
C ARG A 141 -40.89 -13.22 37.83
N GLU A 142 -41.23 -14.44 37.43
CA GLU A 142 -41.19 -15.61 38.33
C GLU A 142 -39.76 -15.91 38.82
N THR A 143 -38.78 -15.95 37.91
CA THR A 143 -37.37 -16.20 38.30
C THR A 143 -36.80 -15.04 39.12
N TYR A 144 -37.19 -13.80 38.80
CA TYR A 144 -36.83 -12.62 39.58
C TYR A 144 -37.34 -12.71 41.03
N ASP A 145 -38.62 -12.99 41.23
CA ASP A 145 -39.23 -13.11 42.56
C ASP A 145 -38.55 -14.23 43.38
N GLN A 146 -38.17 -15.35 42.73
CA GLN A 146 -37.40 -16.42 43.37
C GLN A 146 -36.00 -15.99 43.79
N MET A 147 -35.29 -15.23 42.94
CA MET A 147 -33.95 -14.72 43.23
C MET A 147 -33.96 -13.73 44.40
N VAL A 148 -34.96 -12.83 44.44
CA VAL A 148 -35.13 -11.87 45.54
C VAL A 148 -35.49 -12.59 46.84
N ALA A 149 -36.42 -13.54 46.82
CA ALA A 149 -36.77 -14.33 48.01
C ALA A 149 -35.56 -15.11 48.56
N GLN A 150 -34.71 -15.64 47.67
CA GLN A 150 -33.48 -16.33 48.05
C GLN A 150 -32.43 -15.37 48.66
N ALA A 151 -32.31 -14.15 48.15
CA ALA A 151 -31.43 -13.13 48.70
C ALA A 151 -31.90 -12.63 50.09
N GLU A 152 -33.22 -12.54 50.30
CA GLU A 152 -33.82 -12.14 51.58
C GLU A 152 -33.92 -13.28 52.61
N GLY A 153 -33.63 -14.52 52.21
CA GLY A 153 -33.66 -15.70 53.09
C GLY A 153 -35.08 -16.15 53.49
N SER A 154 -36.08 -15.90 52.64
CA SER A 154 -37.48 -16.28 52.86
C SER A 154 -37.84 -17.55 52.07
N ASP A 155 -38.39 -18.57 52.75
CA ASP A 155 -38.75 -19.87 52.16
C ASP A 155 -40.08 -19.87 51.36
N GLU A 156 -40.77 -18.73 51.28
CA GLU A 156 -42.12 -18.63 50.69
C GLU A 156 -42.20 -17.48 49.68
N ALA A 157 -42.12 -17.81 48.39
CA ALA A 157 -42.56 -16.91 47.32
C ALA A 157 -44.10 -16.91 47.29
N GLU A 158 -44.73 -15.81 47.73
CA GLU A 158 -46.16 -15.58 47.54
C GLU A 158 -46.41 -15.28 46.04
N SER A 159 -46.65 -16.32 45.24
CA SER A 159 -47.05 -16.17 43.84
C SER A 159 -48.54 -15.79 43.77
N GLU A 160 -48.88 -14.51 43.61
CA GLU A 160 -50.22 -14.09 43.21
C GLU A 160 -50.45 -14.41 41.71
N ASP A 161 -51.56 -15.10 41.43
CA ASP A 161 -52.08 -15.48 40.11
C ASP A 161 -52.05 -14.31 39.09
N THR A 162 -50.97 -14.21 38.33
CA THR A 162 -50.91 -13.46 37.07
C THR A 162 -49.94 -14.17 36.12
N ASP A 163 -50.18 -14.08 34.83
CA ASP A 163 -49.40 -14.73 33.76
C ASP A 163 -47.92 -14.25 33.77
N ASN A 164 -47.12 -14.81 34.68
CA ASN A 164 -45.76 -14.37 35.02
C ASN A 164 -44.68 -15.02 34.14
N SER A 165 -45.10 -15.65 33.04
CA SER A 165 -44.23 -16.35 32.10
C SER A 165 -43.62 -15.44 31.01
N GLU A 166 -44.08 -14.18 30.90
CA GLU A 166 -43.56 -13.23 29.93
C GLU A 166 -42.20 -12.65 30.38
N PRO A 167 -41.18 -12.62 29.50
CA PRO A 167 -39.89 -12.00 29.79
C PRO A 167 -40.02 -10.49 29.96
N PHE A 168 -39.14 -9.89 30.76
CA PHE A 168 -39.06 -8.44 30.92
C PHE A 168 -38.80 -7.72 29.58
N THR A 169 -39.29 -6.50 29.45
CA THR A 169 -38.78 -5.59 28.39
C THR A 169 -37.35 -5.15 28.70
N ASP A 170 -36.59 -4.68 27.71
CA ASP A 170 -35.17 -4.31 27.85
C ASP A 170 -34.89 -3.34 29.01
N ASP A 171 -35.74 -2.32 29.18
CA ASP A 171 -35.60 -1.32 30.24
C ASP A 171 -35.98 -1.89 31.62
N GLU A 172 -37.01 -2.76 31.67
CA GLU A 172 -37.41 -3.44 32.91
C GLU A 172 -36.36 -4.49 33.33
N LEU A 173 -35.76 -5.20 32.38
CA LEU A 173 -34.71 -6.18 32.61
C LEU A 173 -33.49 -5.51 33.24
N LYS A 174 -33.05 -4.37 32.70
CA LYS A 174 -31.91 -3.63 33.23
C LYS A 174 -32.18 -3.11 34.63
N ALA A 175 -33.39 -2.63 34.91
CA ALA A 175 -33.78 -2.18 36.25
C ALA A 175 -33.80 -3.33 37.25
N ALA A 176 -34.43 -4.46 36.89
CA ALA A 176 -34.50 -5.66 37.71
C ALA A 176 -33.11 -6.28 37.96
N ALA A 177 -32.26 -6.35 36.92
CA ALA A 177 -30.90 -6.82 37.05
C ALA A 177 -30.05 -5.92 37.95
N MET A 178 -30.24 -4.60 37.89
CA MET A 178 -29.55 -3.64 38.75
C MET A 178 -29.97 -3.81 40.22
N GLU A 179 -31.24 -4.06 40.50
CA GLU A 179 -31.73 -4.31 41.87
C GLU A 179 -31.16 -5.61 42.48
N ILE A 180 -30.98 -6.65 41.67
CA ILE A 180 -30.36 -7.91 42.12
C ILE A 180 -28.84 -7.75 42.28
N ALA A 181 -28.20 -7.03 41.37
CA ALA A 181 -26.75 -6.94 41.29
C ALA A 181 -26.14 -5.94 42.29
N ASP A 182 -26.82 -4.84 42.58
CA ASP A 182 -26.42 -3.81 43.56
C ASP A 182 -26.63 -4.34 45.00
N ALA A 183 -25.66 -5.12 45.47
CA ALA A 183 -25.79 -5.85 46.73
C ALA A 183 -25.61 -4.93 47.95
N ASP A 184 -24.90 -3.81 47.80
CA ASP A 184 -24.69 -2.85 48.87
C ASP A 184 -25.70 -1.68 48.88
N GLY A 185 -26.46 -1.51 47.79
CA GLY A 185 -27.56 -0.57 47.65
C GLY A 185 -27.10 0.88 47.44
N ASP A 186 -25.88 1.10 46.92
CA ASP A 186 -25.33 2.43 46.69
C ASP A 186 -25.73 3.03 45.32
N GLY A 187 -26.32 2.22 44.44
CA GLY A 187 -26.81 2.61 43.11
C GLY A 187 -25.74 2.61 42.02
N GLU A 188 -24.53 2.14 42.29
CA GLU A 188 -23.44 1.92 41.33
C GLU A 188 -23.02 0.44 41.33
N LEU A 189 -22.61 -0.09 40.18
CA LEU A 189 -22.15 -1.48 40.09
C LEU A 189 -20.63 -1.54 40.20
N SER A 190 -20.12 -2.20 41.23
CA SER A 190 -18.68 -2.43 41.37
C SER A 190 -18.16 -3.52 40.42
N ALA A 191 -17.06 -3.21 39.72
CA ALA A 191 -16.28 -4.18 38.96
C ALA A 191 -15.15 -4.82 39.79
N GLU A 192 -14.93 -4.38 41.03
CA GLU A 192 -13.88 -4.90 41.90
C GLU A 192 -14.39 -6.03 42.81
N PRO A 193 -13.63 -7.13 42.97
CA PRO A 193 -13.94 -8.19 43.93
C PRO A 193 -14.04 -7.66 45.37
N THR A 194 -15.06 -8.08 46.11
CA THR A 194 -15.22 -7.71 47.54
C THR A 194 -14.13 -8.33 48.43
N THR A 195 -13.55 -9.45 48.00
CA THR A 195 -12.43 -10.15 48.65
C THR A 195 -11.34 -10.46 47.64
N GLU A 196 -10.08 -10.43 48.07
CA GLU A 196 -8.94 -10.79 47.21
C GLU A 196 -9.08 -12.25 46.74
N PRO A 197 -9.23 -12.50 45.42
CA PRO A 197 -9.45 -13.85 44.89
C PRO A 197 -8.23 -14.75 45.09
N GLU A 198 -8.42 -15.98 45.54
CA GLU A 198 -7.31 -16.93 45.72
C GLU A 198 -6.83 -17.53 44.38
N SER A 199 -7.71 -17.60 43.38
CA SER A 199 -7.41 -18.11 42.04
C SER A 199 -8.41 -17.60 41.00
N ALA A 200 -8.18 -17.88 39.71
CA ALA A 200 -9.09 -17.48 38.64
C ALA A 200 -10.44 -18.22 38.65
N SER A 201 -10.59 -19.35 39.35
CA SER A 201 -11.90 -20.02 39.49
C SER A 201 -12.64 -19.65 40.77
N ASP A 202 -12.13 -18.67 41.53
CA ASP A 202 -12.74 -18.24 42.79
C ASP A 202 -14.06 -17.50 42.53
N ALA A 203 -15.06 -17.76 43.38
CA ALA A 203 -16.34 -17.06 43.34
C ALA A 203 -16.22 -15.56 43.66
N ALA A 204 -15.11 -15.12 44.28
CA ALA A 204 -14.82 -13.70 44.51
C ALA A 204 -14.80 -12.85 43.22
N TRP A 205 -14.58 -13.47 42.06
CA TRP A 205 -14.66 -12.81 40.75
C TRP A 205 -16.10 -12.51 40.29
N ILE A 206 -17.12 -13.04 40.96
CA ILE A 206 -18.51 -12.69 40.69
C ILE A 206 -18.82 -11.38 41.41
N THR A 207 -18.51 -10.27 40.75
CA THR A 207 -18.81 -8.92 41.24
C THR A 207 -20.25 -8.51 40.91
N GLU A 208 -20.66 -7.35 41.38
CA GLU A 208 -21.95 -6.75 41.05
C GLU A 208 -22.09 -6.53 39.54
N GLN A 209 -21.04 -5.98 38.91
CA GLN A 209 -20.99 -5.84 37.45
C GLN A 209 -21.15 -7.18 36.73
N VAL A 210 -20.44 -8.23 37.16
CA VAL A 210 -20.54 -9.57 36.55
C VAL A 210 -21.94 -10.16 36.72
N THR A 211 -22.57 -9.95 37.89
CA THR A 211 -23.93 -10.40 38.16
C THR A 211 -24.93 -9.69 37.24
N TYR A 212 -24.80 -8.37 37.09
CA TYR A 212 -25.60 -7.59 36.17
C TYR A 212 -25.44 -8.06 34.71
N ASP A 213 -24.19 -8.26 34.27
CA ASP A 213 -23.90 -8.72 32.91
C ASP A 213 -24.48 -10.12 32.66
N ALA A 214 -24.40 -11.04 33.64
CA ALA A 214 -25.00 -12.38 33.54
C ALA A 214 -26.53 -12.36 33.40
N LEU A 215 -27.20 -11.41 34.05
CA LEU A 215 -28.65 -11.24 33.99
C LEU A 215 -29.10 -10.57 32.69
N THR A 216 -28.29 -9.65 32.15
CA THR A 216 -28.65 -8.82 30.99
C THR A 216 -28.14 -9.35 29.65
N ILE A 217 -27.14 -10.24 29.64
CA ILE A 217 -26.61 -10.80 28.41
C ILE A 217 -27.67 -11.62 27.65
N ASP A 218 -27.86 -11.28 26.38
CA ASP A 218 -28.71 -12.02 25.46
C ASP A 218 -27.86 -12.94 24.58
N CYS A 219 -27.90 -14.24 24.88
CA CYS A 219 -27.19 -15.25 24.11
C CYS A 219 -27.78 -15.51 22.72
N ALA A 220 -28.97 -14.97 22.40
CA ALA A 220 -29.52 -15.05 21.05
C ALA A 220 -28.81 -14.07 20.09
N ASP A 221 -28.26 -12.96 20.59
CA ASP A 221 -27.48 -11.99 19.80
C ASP A 221 -25.97 -12.30 19.82
N THR A 222 -25.60 -13.36 19.09
CA THR A 222 -24.20 -13.79 18.91
C THR A 222 -23.26 -12.68 18.40
N ALA A 223 -23.77 -11.65 17.70
CA ALA A 223 -22.96 -10.55 17.19
C ALA A 223 -22.68 -9.48 18.26
N ALA A 224 -23.52 -9.35 19.29
CA ALA A 224 -23.26 -8.51 20.45
C ALA A 224 -22.25 -9.16 21.41
N VAL A 225 -22.34 -10.48 21.61
CA VAL A 225 -21.45 -11.25 22.50
C VAL A 225 -20.00 -11.27 22.00
N SER A 226 -19.77 -11.31 20.68
CA SER A 226 -18.41 -11.28 20.07
C SER A 226 -17.76 -9.88 20.03
N ARG A 227 -18.51 -8.83 20.36
CA ARG A 227 -18.00 -7.44 20.43
C ARG A 227 -17.63 -7.01 21.84
N GLY A 228 -17.83 -7.88 22.84
CA GLY A 228 -17.45 -7.62 24.23
C GLY A 228 -15.93 -7.45 24.37
N GLU A 229 -15.52 -6.58 25.28
CA GLU A 229 -14.13 -6.34 25.63
C GLU A 229 -13.62 -7.55 26.43
N ASP A 230 -13.04 -8.54 25.73
CA ASP A 230 -12.41 -9.72 26.35
C ASP A 230 -11.06 -9.29 26.96
N ASP A 231 -11.10 -8.73 28.17
CA ASP A 231 -9.92 -8.32 28.95
C ASP A 231 -9.31 -9.56 29.65
N PRO A 232 -8.04 -9.91 29.42
CA PRO A 232 -7.41 -11.10 30.02
C PRO A 232 -7.37 -11.06 31.55
N ASP A 233 -7.32 -9.89 32.17
CA ASP A 233 -7.15 -9.74 33.62
C ASP A 233 -8.49 -9.66 34.38
N ALA A 234 -9.61 -9.54 33.66
CA ALA A 234 -10.95 -9.42 34.22
C ALA A 234 -11.81 -10.69 34.00
N PRO A 235 -12.82 -10.95 34.84
CA PRO A 235 -13.82 -11.99 34.57
C PRO A 235 -14.67 -11.62 33.34
N LEU A 236 -15.23 -12.64 32.68
CA LEU A 236 -16.06 -12.47 31.49
C LEU A 236 -17.36 -13.25 31.63
N VAL A 237 -18.47 -12.58 31.31
CA VAL A 237 -19.77 -13.22 31.10
C VAL A 237 -19.95 -13.46 29.61
N THR A 238 -20.18 -14.71 29.22
CA THR A 238 -20.28 -15.07 27.80
C THR A 238 -21.18 -16.28 27.58
N CYS A 239 -21.49 -16.55 26.32
CA CYS A 239 -22.37 -17.60 25.88
C CYS A 239 -21.62 -18.61 25.00
N GLU A 240 -22.07 -19.86 25.04
CA GLU A 240 -21.78 -20.86 24.02
C GLU A 240 -22.84 -20.77 22.90
N PRO A 241 -22.48 -20.38 21.66
CA PRO A 241 -23.46 -20.06 20.60
C PRO A 241 -24.40 -21.21 20.20
N GLU A 242 -23.93 -22.47 20.30
CA GLU A 242 -24.72 -23.62 19.88
C GLU A 242 -25.73 -24.08 20.92
N SER A 243 -25.33 -24.11 22.19
CA SER A 243 -26.18 -24.58 23.29
C SER A 243 -27.02 -23.44 23.88
N GLY A 244 -26.60 -22.18 23.69
CA GLY A 244 -27.13 -21.02 24.42
C GLY A 244 -26.73 -21.00 25.90
N ALA A 245 -25.80 -21.85 26.31
CA ALA A 245 -25.34 -21.93 27.70
C ALA A 245 -24.62 -20.64 28.10
N LYS A 246 -25.02 -20.08 29.25
CA LYS A 246 -24.40 -18.90 29.87
C LYS A 246 -23.29 -19.33 30.82
N TYR A 247 -22.13 -18.73 30.65
CA TYR A 247 -20.95 -18.98 31.48
C TYR A 247 -20.46 -17.68 32.12
N ILE A 248 -20.13 -17.76 33.39
CA ILE A 248 -19.30 -16.79 34.09
C ILE A 248 -17.93 -17.44 34.20
N VAL A 249 -16.95 -16.87 33.50
CA VAL A 249 -15.57 -17.35 33.48
C VAL A 249 -14.64 -16.34 34.13
N GLY A 250 -13.63 -16.83 34.83
CA GLY A 250 -12.63 -15.96 35.47
C GLY A 250 -11.64 -15.33 34.49
N PRO A 251 -10.60 -14.64 35.01
CA PRO A 251 -9.47 -14.16 34.21
C PRO A 251 -8.81 -15.25 33.37
N ALA A 252 -8.12 -14.86 32.31
CA ALA A 252 -7.42 -15.77 31.41
C ALA A 252 -6.20 -16.39 32.09
N GLU A 253 -6.12 -17.73 32.08
CA GLU A 253 -5.00 -18.46 32.68
C GLU A 253 -4.05 -19.04 31.62
N VAL A 254 -4.56 -19.32 30.42
CA VAL A 254 -3.77 -19.81 29.28
C VAL A 254 -4.19 -19.06 28.02
N GLU A 255 -3.23 -18.47 27.32
CA GLU A 255 -3.48 -17.68 26.10
C GLU A 255 -3.09 -18.41 24.81
N GLY A 256 -3.69 -18.01 23.70
CA GLY A 256 -3.36 -18.48 22.35
C GLY A 256 -1.91 -18.25 21.94
N THR A 257 -1.21 -17.29 22.54
CA THR A 257 0.23 -17.05 22.33
C THR A 257 1.10 -18.25 22.75
N GLN A 258 0.56 -19.10 23.63
CA GLN A 258 1.25 -20.30 24.12
C GLN A 258 0.97 -21.55 23.26
N VAL A 259 0.10 -21.46 22.24
CA VAL A 259 -0.21 -22.54 21.30
C VAL A 259 0.84 -22.56 20.19
N THR A 260 1.48 -23.72 19.99
CA THR A 260 2.49 -23.93 18.93
C THR A 260 1.88 -24.46 17.64
N SER A 261 0.87 -25.32 17.74
CA SER A 261 0.15 -25.82 16.57
C SER A 261 -1.27 -26.24 16.92
N ALA A 262 -2.18 -26.16 15.94
CA ALA A 262 -3.52 -26.70 16.02
C ALA A 262 -3.83 -27.49 14.75
N THR A 263 -4.42 -28.68 14.89
CA THR A 263 -4.73 -29.56 13.75
C THR A 263 -6.13 -30.12 13.88
N SER A 264 -6.87 -30.14 12.77
CA SER A 264 -8.17 -30.80 12.69
C SER A 264 -8.00 -32.29 12.46
N GLY A 265 -8.71 -33.12 13.22
CA GLY A 265 -8.72 -34.57 13.10
C GLY A 265 -10.10 -35.17 13.32
N PHE A 266 -10.25 -36.44 12.96
CA PHE A 266 -11.42 -37.23 13.31
C PHE A 266 -11.00 -38.28 14.33
N ASP A 267 -11.54 -38.21 15.54
CA ASP A 267 -11.31 -39.22 16.58
C ASP A 267 -12.18 -40.44 16.30
N GLN A 268 -11.53 -41.56 15.95
CA GLN A 268 -12.22 -42.82 15.68
C GLN A 268 -12.76 -43.50 16.93
N GLN A 269 -12.27 -43.15 18.13
CA GLN A 269 -12.73 -43.75 19.37
C GLN A 269 -14.07 -43.16 19.80
N GLN A 270 -14.19 -41.84 19.74
CA GLN A 270 -15.39 -41.10 20.10
C GLN A 270 -16.32 -40.84 18.91
N ASN A 271 -15.86 -41.11 17.68
CA ASN A 271 -16.59 -40.92 16.43
C ASN A 271 -17.04 -39.46 16.24
N GLU A 272 -16.15 -38.52 16.54
CA GLU A 272 -16.38 -37.08 16.46
C GLU A 272 -15.19 -36.34 15.83
N TRP A 273 -15.43 -35.11 15.35
CA TRP A 273 -14.38 -34.23 14.84
C TRP A 273 -13.78 -33.43 15.99
N ILE A 274 -12.45 -33.38 16.04
CA ILE A 274 -11.71 -32.72 17.12
C ILE A 274 -10.65 -31.77 16.57
N VAL A 275 -10.37 -30.69 17.31
CA VAL A 275 -9.16 -29.88 17.11
C VAL A 275 -8.13 -30.29 18.16
N SER A 276 -7.01 -30.84 17.72
CA SER A 276 -5.87 -31.14 18.60
C SER A 276 -4.91 -29.95 18.61
N MET A 277 -4.59 -29.45 19.80
CA MET A 277 -3.68 -28.34 20.03
C MET A 277 -2.44 -28.82 20.80
N GLU A 278 -1.28 -28.26 20.47
CA GLU A 278 -0.03 -28.47 21.20
C GLU A 278 0.48 -27.13 21.73
N PHE A 279 0.79 -27.07 23.03
CA PHE A 279 1.35 -25.89 23.68
C PHE A 279 2.88 -25.88 23.62
N ASN A 280 3.47 -24.70 23.78
CA ASN A 280 4.89 -24.57 24.08
C ASN A 280 5.17 -25.03 25.54
N SER A 281 6.43 -25.05 25.97
CA SER A 281 6.78 -25.54 27.31
C SER A 281 6.15 -24.74 28.45
N GLU A 282 6.03 -23.42 28.29
CA GLU A 282 5.43 -22.54 29.31
C GLU A 282 3.92 -22.75 29.42
N GLY A 283 3.23 -22.83 28.28
CA GLY A 283 1.81 -23.15 28.23
C GLY A 283 1.49 -24.56 28.71
N ALA A 284 2.37 -25.54 28.47
CA ALA A 284 2.19 -26.91 28.98
C ALA A 284 2.26 -26.97 30.51
N ASP A 285 3.17 -26.19 31.13
CA ASP A 285 3.28 -26.10 32.59
C ASP A 285 2.06 -25.37 33.18
N ALA A 286 1.67 -24.22 32.61
CA ALA A 286 0.48 -23.46 33.04
C ALA A 286 -0.80 -24.30 32.90
N PHE A 287 -1.01 -24.95 31.75
CA PHE A 287 -2.15 -25.82 31.50
C PHE A 287 -2.17 -27.00 32.47
N GLY A 288 -1.02 -27.61 32.79
CA GLY A 288 -0.91 -28.68 33.77
C GLY A 288 -1.29 -28.25 35.19
N GLU A 289 -0.86 -27.06 35.61
CA GLU A 289 -1.20 -26.49 36.92
C GLU A 289 -2.70 -26.19 37.05
N VAL A 290 -3.27 -25.50 36.05
CA VAL A 290 -4.70 -25.14 36.03
C VAL A 290 -5.56 -26.38 36.01
N THR A 291 -5.31 -27.32 35.09
CA THR A 291 -6.11 -28.55 35.01
C THR A 291 -6.00 -29.42 36.26
N GLY A 292 -4.84 -29.43 36.94
CA GLY A 292 -4.66 -30.13 38.22
C GLY A 292 -5.40 -29.48 39.39
N ARG A 293 -5.58 -28.14 39.36
CA ARG A 293 -6.38 -27.38 40.31
C ARG A 293 -7.88 -27.62 40.07
N LEU A 294 -8.34 -27.46 38.83
CA LEU A 294 -9.76 -27.62 38.46
C LEU A 294 -10.26 -29.05 38.71
N ALA A 295 -9.42 -30.07 38.50
CA ALA A 295 -9.78 -31.47 38.76
C ALA A 295 -10.12 -31.78 40.23
N GLN A 296 -9.80 -30.89 41.18
CA GLN A 296 -10.11 -31.05 42.60
C GLN A 296 -11.42 -30.35 43.00
N LEU A 297 -12.02 -29.57 42.09
CA LEU A 297 -13.24 -28.81 42.34
C LEU A 297 -14.48 -29.61 41.95
N GLU A 298 -15.64 -29.19 42.45
CA GLU A 298 -16.92 -29.74 42.02
C GLU A 298 -17.44 -29.01 40.77
N SER A 299 -18.31 -29.66 40.00
CA SER A 299 -18.98 -29.02 38.86
C SER A 299 -19.87 -27.87 39.33
N PRO A 300 -19.90 -26.71 38.64
CA PRO A 300 -19.28 -26.41 37.34
C PRO A 300 -17.83 -25.90 37.39
N GLN A 301 -17.26 -25.66 38.58
CA GLN A 301 -15.93 -25.07 38.75
C GLN A 301 -14.77 -25.96 38.27
N ASN A 302 -15.02 -27.24 38.01
CA ASN A 302 -14.06 -28.15 37.41
C ASN A 302 -14.01 -28.08 35.88
N GLN A 303 -14.70 -27.13 35.24
CA GLN A 303 -14.68 -26.93 33.79
C GLN A 303 -13.64 -25.88 33.39
N PHE A 304 -12.98 -26.11 32.25
CA PHE A 304 -12.06 -25.15 31.66
C PHE A 304 -12.58 -24.68 30.31
N ALA A 305 -13.07 -23.44 30.26
CA ALA A 305 -13.68 -22.85 29.07
C ALA A 305 -12.62 -22.43 28.06
N ILE A 306 -12.81 -22.82 26.82
CA ILE A 306 -12.03 -22.43 25.65
C ILE A 306 -12.78 -21.30 24.97
N VAL A 307 -12.30 -20.07 25.19
CA VAL A 307 -12.92 -18.84 24.70
C VAL A 307 -12.18 -18.33 23.47
N LEU A 308 -12.90 -18.08 22.39
CA LEU A 308 -12.37 -17.51 21.15
C LEU A 308 -13.13 -16.22 20.84
N ASP A 309 -12.41 -15.09 20.79
CA ASP A 309 -12.96 -13.75 20.55
C ASP A 309 -14.17 -13.46 21.48
N GLY A 310 -14.01 -13.75 22.77
CA GLY A 310 -15.04 -13.53 23.79
C GLY A 310 -16.19 -14.55 23.80
N GLN A 311 -16.20 -15.59 22.94
CA GLN A 311 -17.25 -16.63 22.92
C GLN A 311 -16.73 -17.99 23.39
N VAL A 312 -17.52 -18.71 24.20
CA VAL A 312 -17.16 -20.08 24.61
C VAL A 312 -17.40 -21.02 23.44
N ILE A 313 -16.33 -21.67 22.97
CA ILE A 313 -16.40 -22.71 21.94
C ILE A 313 -16.70 -24.07 22.58
N SER A 314 -16.07 -24.36 23.72
CA SER A 314 -16.37 -25.52 24.55
C SER A 314 -15.88 -25.30 25.98
N ALA A 315 -16.52 -25.97 26.95
CA ALA A 315 -16.12 -25.95 28.35
C ALA A 315 -16.06 -27.38 28.92
N PRO A 316 -15.06 -28.19 28.50
CA PRO A 316 -14.91 -29.55 29.00
C PRO A 316 -14.64 -29.59 30.51
N GLN A 317 -15.09 -30.67 31.16
CA GLN A 317 -14.75 -30.97 32.55
C GLN A 317 -13.35 -31.57 32.64
N ASN A 318 -12.58 -31.13 33.62
CA ASN A 318 -11.28 -31.67 33.93
C ASN A 318 -11.38 -32.69 35.07
N GLU A 319 -11.07 -33.95 34.77
CA GLU A 319 -11.02 -35.03 35.78
C GLU A 319 -9.61 -35.28 36.32
N ASN A 320 -8.58 -34.93 35.55
CA ASN A 320 -7.18 -35.18 35.88
C ASN A 320 -6.30 -34.02 35.39
N ALA A 321 -5.13 -33.86 36.02
CA ALA A 321 -4.10 -32.93 35.54
C ALA A 321 -3.55 -33.38 34.18
N ILE A 322 -3.50 -32.47 33.21
CA ILE A 322 -2.99 -32.72 31.86
C ILE A 322 -1.61 -32.07 31.73
N THR A 323 -0.55 -32.87 31.90
CA THR A 323 0.83 -32.38 31.92
C THR A 323 1.61 -32.68 30.64
N ASP A 324 0.97 -33.21 29.60
CA ASP A 324 1.62 -33.58 28.34
C ASP A 324 1.61 -32.44 27.31
N GLY A 325 1.05 -31.28 27.67
CA GLY A 325 1.02 -30.08 26.82
C GLY A 325 0.09 -30.21 25.61
N ARG A 326 -0.87 -31.13 25.65
CA ARG A 326 -1.82 -31.35 24.55
C ARG A 326 -3.25 -31.13 25.03
N ALA A 327 -4.01 -30.40 24.23
CA ALA A 327 -5.44 -30.19 24.46
C ALA A 327 -6.24 -30.63 23.24
N GLN A 328 -7.48 -31.05 23.48
CA GLN A 328 -8.42 -31.40 22.43
C GLN A 328 -9.71 -30.60 22.63
N ILE A 329 -10.16 -29.94 21.57
CA ILE A 329 -11.46 -29.28 21.51
C ILE A 329 -12.41 -30.26 20.82
N SER A 330 -13.45 -30.66 21.55
CA SER A 330 -14.62 -31.37 21.03
C SER A 330 -15.89 -30.61 21.43
N GLY A 331 -17.00 -30.89 20.75
CA GLY A 331 -18.27 -30.24 21.03
C GLY A 331 -19.31 -30.46 19.92
N PRO A 332 -20.59 -30.15 20.21
CA PRO A 332 -21.61 -30.05 19.18
C PRO A 332 -21.17 -29.01 18.12
N GLY A 333 -21.57 -29.22 16.86
CA GLY A 333 -21.26 -28.27 15.77
C GLY A 333 -19.92 -28.45 15.06
N LEU A 334 -18.99 -29.20 15.67
CA LEU A 334 -17.72 -29.52 15.03
C LEU A 334 -17.90 -30.61 13.96
N ASN A 335 -17.56 -30.24 12.72
CA ASN A 335 -17.59 -31.09 11.54
C ASN A 335 -16.32 -30.87 10.72
N ALA A 336 -16.09 -31.71 9.70
CA ALA A 336 -14.89 -31.68 8.88
C ALA A 336 -14.46 -30.27 8.40
N GLU A 337 -15.43 -29.39 8.11
CA GLU A 337 -15.20 -28.04 7.63
C GLU A 337 -14.98 -27.05 8.78
N THR A 338 -15.86 -27.02 9.79
CA THR A 338 -15.74 -26.11 10.94
C THR A 338 -14.50 -26.38 11.78
N THR A 339 -14.15 -27.65 11.99
CA THR A 339 -12.94 -28.06 12.72
C THR A 339 -11.66 -27.64 11.98
N LYS A 340 -11.68 -27.64 10.65
CA LYS A 340 -10.56 -27.17 9.82
C LYS A 340 -10.40 -25.66 9.92
N THR A 341 -11.50 -24.91 9.84
CA THR A 341 -11.49 -23.44 10.00
C THR A 341 -11.00 -23.05 11.39
N LEU A 342 -11.50 -23.70 12.44
CA LEU A 342 -11.09 -23.47 13.82
C LEU A 342 -9.61 -23.82 14.04
N ALA A 343 -9.14 -24.98 13.57
CA ALA A 343 -7.72 -25.34 13.65
C ALA A 343 -6.82 -24.32 12.93
N ASN A 344 -7.25 -23.80 11.79
CA ASN A 344 -6.56 -22.73 11.09
C ASN A 344 -6.54 -21.45 11.94
N GLN A 345 -7.68 -21.02 12.50
CA GLN A 345 -7.74 -19.82 13.37
C GLN A 345 -6.77 -19.93 14.57
N LEU A 346 -6.69 -21.10 15.20
CA LEU A 346 -5.88 -21.35 16.39
C LEU A 346 -4.38 -21.57 16.10
N SER A 347 -4.02 -22.03 14.89
CA SER A 347 -2.63 -22.35 14.53
C SER A 347 -1.70 -21.14 14.43
N PHE A 348 -2.26 -19.95 14.21
CA PHE A 348 -1.45 -18.77 13.88
C PHE A 348 -1.15 -17.86 15.08
N GLY A 349 -1.60 -18.27 16.29
CA GLY A 349 -1.43 -17.51 17.53
C GLY A 349 -2.31 -16.27 17.62
N SER A 350 -2.57 -15.80 18.84
CA SER A 350 -3.26 -14.53 19.09
C SER A 350 -2.28 -13.37 18.89
N LEU A 351 -2.47 -12.59 17.82
CA LEU A 351 -2.06 -11.19 17.88
C LEU A 351 -3.10 -10.45 18.73
N PRO A 352 -2.70 -9.54 19.63
CA PRO A 352 -3.62 -8.65 20.35
C PRO A 352 -4.14 -7.53 19.44
N LEU A 353 -4.48 -7.87 18.19
CA LEU A 353 -4.95 -6.95 17.18
C LEU A 353 -6.36 -7.36 16.73
N HIS A 354 -7.30 -6.46 16.89
CA HIS A 354 -8.58 -6.50 16.22
C HIS A 354 -8.50 -5.80 14.86
N PHE A 355 -9.37 -6.17 13.94
CA PHE A 355 -9.43 -5.55 12.62
C PHE A 355 -10.79 -4.88 12.41
N GLU A 356 -10.77 -3.57 12.18
CA GLU A 356 -11.96 -2.83 11.75
C GLU A 356 -12.03 -2.80 10.22
N VAL A 357 -13.16 -3.21 9.65
CA VAL A 357 -13.37 -3.17 8.20
C VAL A 357 -13.74 -1.75 7.75
N GLN A 358 -12.83 -1.07 7.07
CA GLN A 358 -13.03 0.29 6.57
C GLN A 358 -13.83 0.33 5.27
N SER A 359 -13.56 -0.61 4.36
CA SER A 359 -14.27 -0.70 3.09
C SER A 359 -14.17 -2.09 2.50
N GLU A 360 -15.24 -2.53 1.83
CA GLU A 360 -15.30 -3.76 1.06
C GLU A 360 -15.86 -3.47 -0.33
N GLU A 361 -15.09 -3.83 -1.37
CA GLU A 361 -15.50 -3.67 -2.77
C GLU A 361 -15.42 -5.01 -3.50
N GLN A 362 -16.52 -5.38 -4.16
CA GLN A 362 -16.59 -6.57 -5.00
C GLN A 362 -16.61 -6.17 -6.49
N ILE A 363 -15.61 -6.61 -7.24
CA ILE A 363 -15.43 -6.32 -8.66
C ILE A 363 -15.63 -7.61 -9.46
N SER A 364 -16.47 -7.57 -10.49
CA SER A 364 -16.67 -8.74 -11.36
C SER A 364 -15.55 -8.88 -12.40
N ALA A 365 -15.14 -10.11 -12.66
CA ALA A 365 -14.11 -10.44 -13.65
C ALA A 365 -14.47 -9.99 -15.08
N THR A 366 -15.77 -9.97 -15.43
CA THR A 366 -16.23 -9.56 -16.76
C THR A 366 -16.04 -8.06 -17.00
N LEU A 367 -16.25 -7.22 -15.98
CA LEU A 367 -15.99 -5.78 -16.08
C LEU A 367 -14.50 -5.49 -16.27
N GLY A 368 -13.64 -6.25 -15.58
CA GLY A 368 -12.17 -6.16 -15.70
C GLY A 368 -11.67 -6.51 -17.10
N SER A 369 -12.07 -7.66 -17.64
CA SER A 369 -11.64 -8.09 -18.99
C SER A 369 -12.09 -7.14 -20.10
N ASP A 370 -13.33 -6.65 -20.04
CA ASP A 370 -13.88 -5.74 -21.05
C ASP A 370 -13.17 -4.38 -21.02
N SER A 371 -12.83 -3.91 -19.81
CA SER A 371 -12.09 -2.67 -19.59
C SER A 371 -10.65 -2.78 -20.10
N LEU A 372 -9.97 -3.92 -19.87
CA LEU A 372 -8.63 -4.18 -20.38
C LEU A 372 -8.60 -4.17 -21.91
N GLN A 373 -9.54 -4.88 -22.53
CA GLN A 373 -9.62 -4.94 -23.98
C GLN A 373 -9.87 -3.55 -24.57
N SER A 374 -10.79 -2.79 -23.98
CA SER A 374 -11.09 -1.42 -24.39
C SER A 374 -9.88 -0.49 -24.22
N GLY A 375 -9.14 -0.63 -23.11
CA GLY A 375 -7.91 0.11 -22.84
C GLY A 375 -6.80 -0.19 -23.84
N LEU A 376 -6.57 -1.46 -24.17
CA LEU A 376 -5.59 -1.88 -25.17
C LEU A 376 -5.94 -1.36 -26.57
N ILE A 377 -7.22 -1.38 -26.95
CA ILE A 377 -7.68 -0.82 -28.23
C ILE A 377 -7.45 0.70 -28.25
N ALA A 378 -7.79 1.41 -27.18
CA ALA A 378 -7.56 2.85 -27.07
C ALA A 378 -6.07 3.20 -27.14
N GLY A 379 -5.22 2.44 -26.45
CA GLY A 379 -3.76 2.59 -26.48
C GLY A 379 -3.19 2.36 -27.89
N LEU A 380 -3.65 1.33 -28.59
CA LEU A 380 -3.22 1.03 -29.96
C LEU A 380 -3.64 2.14 -30.94
N ILE A 381 -4.88 2.62 -30.84
CA ILE A 381 -5.36 3.75 -31.64
C ILE A 381 -4.51 5.00 -31.36
N GLY A 382 -4.26 5.31 -30.09
CA GLY A 382 -3.42 6.43 -29.66
C GLY A 382 -2.00 6.34 -30.24
N MET A 383 -1.37 5.16 -30.14
CA MET A 383 -0.04 4.92 -30.72
C MET A 383 -0.03 5.16 -32.24
N VAL A 384 -1.03 4.64 -32.96
CA VAL A 384 -1.14 4.84 -34.42
C VAL A 384 -1.30 6.31 -34.76
N LEU A 385 -2.15 7.05 -34.04
CA LEU A 385 -2.35 8.48 -34.26
C LEU A 385 -1.08 9.29 -34.00
N VAL A 386 -0.33 8.99 -32.93
CA VAL A 386 0.97 9.62 -32.63
C VAL A 386 1.96 9.33 -33.76
N VAL A 387 2.06 8.08 -34.23
CA VAL A 387 2.97 7.72 -35.34
C VAL A 387 2.58 8.44 -36.64
N LEU A 388 1.29 8.52 -36.96
CA LEU A 388 0.80 9.26 -38.14
C LEU A 388 1.13 10.75 -38.05
N TYR A 389 0.92 11.36 -36.88
CA TYR A 389 1.29 12.75 -36.63
C TYR A 389 2.79 12.96 -36.83
N LEU A 390 3.63 12.08 -36.27
CA LEU A 390 5.09 12.16 -36.41
C LEU A 390 5.51 12.01 -37.88
N LEU A 391 4.93 11.07 -38.62
CA LEU A 391 5.19 10.88 -40.05
C LEU A 391 4.82 12.13 -40.86
N TRP A 392 3.68 12.74 -40.56
CA TRP A 392 3.22 13.96 -41.24
C TRP A 392 4.09 15.18 -40.91
N GLN A 393 4.40 15.41 -39.63
CA GLN A 393 5.13 16.60 -39.18
C GLN A 393 6.65 16.49 -39.39
N TYR A 394 7.23 15.33 -39.07
CA TYR A 394 8.69 15.12 -38.98
C TYR A 394 9.27 14.25 -40.10
N HIS A 395 8.43 13.68 -40.97
CA HIS A 395 8.84 12.91 -42.16
C HIS A 395 9.91 11.86 -41.84
N GLY A 396 11.11 11.93 -42.45
CA GLY A 396 12.17 10.94 -42.23
C GLY A 396 12.65 10.83 -40.76
N LEU A 397 12.50 11.88 -39.95
CA LEU A 397 12.82 11.81 -38.51
C LEU A 397 11.80 10.97 -37.73
N ALA A 398 10.58 10.80 -38.27
CA ALA A 398 9.55 9.98 -37.67
C ALA A 398 9.97 8.52 -37.52
N ILE A 399 10.82 7.98 -38.42
CA ILE A 399 11.31 6.60 -38.31
C ILE A 399 12.06 6.40 -36.98
N VAL A 400 12.85 7.38 -36.56
CA VAL A 400 13.59 7.34 -35.29
C VAL A 400 12.61 7.47 -34.12
N ALA A 401 11.64 8.37 -34.23
CA ALA A 401 10.65 8.60 -33.19
C ALA A 401 9.76 7.37 -32.97
N SER A 402 9.19 6.80 -34.04
CA SER A 402 8.39 5.58 -34.01
C SER A 402 9.20 4.40 -33.48
N GLY A 403 10.46 4.25 -33.90
CA GLY A 403 11.36 3.23 -33.35
C GLY A 403 11.61 3.42 -31.84
N SER A 404 11.69 4.66 -31.38
CA SER A 404 11.88 4.97 -29.95
C SER A 404 10.61 4.69 -29.15
N VAL A 405 9.42 5.07 -29.63
CA VAL A 405 8.13 4.73 -29.01
C VAL A 405 7.94 3.22 -28.92
N LEU A 406 8.16 2.48 -30.01
CA LEU A 406 8.05 1.02 -30.01
C LEU A 406 9.02 0.37 -29.02
N LEU A 407 10.25 0.86 -28.97
CA LEU A 407 11.26 0.34 -28.04
C LEU A 407 10.91 0.67 -26.59
N ALA A 408 10.37 1.85 -26.32
CA ALA A 408 9.87 2.24 -25.00
C ALA A 408 8.70 1.33 -24.59
N THR A 409 7.67 1.17 -25.43
CA THR A 409 6.54 0.28 -25.15
C THR A 409 6.98 -1.17 -24.92
N ALA A 410 7.86 -1.70 -25.76
CA ALA A 410 8.38 -3.07 -25.61
C ALA A 410 9.21 -3.23 -24.33
N THR A 411 10.07 -2.27 -24.01
CA THR A 411 10.88 -2.31 -22.79
C THR A 411 9.99 -2.20 -21.55
N SER A 412 9.00 -1.30 -21.55
CA SER A 412 8.00 -1.17 -20.48
C SER A 412 7.22 -2.47 -20.27
N TYR A 413 6.76 -3.11 -21.34
CA TYR A 413 6.07 -4.40 -21.26
C TYR A 413 6.95 -5.50 -20.64
N LEU A 414 8.19 -5.65 -21.12
CA LEU A 414 9.14 -6.63 -20.57
C LEU A 414 9.46 -6.36 -19.10
N LEU A 415 9.60 -5.09 -18.73
CA LEU A 415 9.91 -4.72 -17.36
C LEU A 415 8.72 -4.98 -16.45
N VAL A 416 7.49 -4.67 -16.86
CA VAL A 416 6.28 -4.99 -16.09
C VAL A 416 6.15 -6.51 -15.90
N CYS A 417 6.38 -7.32 -16.94
CA CYS A 417 6.40 -8.79 -16.79
C CYS A 417 7.49 -9.25 -15.81
N LEU A 418 8.68 -8.63 -15.85
CA LEU A 418 9.77 -8.98 -14.95
C LEU A 418 9.45 -8.61 -13.49
N LEU A 419 8.92 -7.41 -13.26
CA LEU A 419 8.55 -6.93 -11.94
C LEU A 419 7.39 -7.74 -11.36
N SER A 420 6.47 -8.18 -12.22
CA SER A 420 5.39 -9.09 -11.85
C SER A 420 5.93 -10.38 -11.27
N TRP A 421 6.94 -10.96 -11.92
CA TRP A 421 7.58 -12.17 -11.40
C TRP A 421 8.48 -11.93 -10.17
N VAL A 422 9.32 -10.88 -10.17
CA VAL A 422 10.34 -10.71 -9.12
C VAL A 422 9.77 -10.14 -7.83
N MET A 423 8.75 -9.29 -7.92
CA MET A 423 8.21 -8.54 -6.78
C MET A 423 6.71 -8.75 -6.59
N GLY A 424 6.07 -9.65 -7.34
CA GLY A 424 4.62 -9.84 -7.29
C GLY A 424 3.83 -8.63 -7.79
N TYR A 425 4.42 -7.79 -8.64
CA TYR A 425 3.73 -6.61 -9.16
C TYR A 425 2.56 -7.02 -10.08
N ARG A 426 1.35 -6.59 -9.71
CA ARG A 426 0.15 -6.83 -10.51
C ARG A 426 -0.25 -5.57 -11.26
N LEU A 427 -0.49 -5.72 -12.56
CA LEU A 427 -0.88 -4.62 -13.43
C LEU A 427 -2.36 -4.33 -13.23
N SER A 428 -2.72 -3.11 -12.82
CA SER A 428 -4.11 -2.67 -12.66
C SER A 428 -4.64 -1.92 -13.90
N MET A 429 -5.95 -1.69 -14.01
CA MET A 429 -6.54 -0.84 -15.07
C MET A 429 -5.94 0.56 -15.06
N ALA A 430 -5.79 1.15 -13.87
CA ALA A 430 -5.15 2.44 -13.71
C ALA A 430 -3.67 2.37 -14.12
N GLY A 431 -2.97 1.28 -13.80
CA GLY A 431 -1.63 1.00 -14.29
C GLY A 431 -1.53 1.00 -15.82
N VAL A 432 -2.49 0.36 -16.51
CA VAL A 432 -2.62 0.36 -17.98
C VAL A 432 -2.79 1.77 -18.52
N VAL A 433 -3.60 2.62 -17.88
CA VAL A 433 -3.73 4.04 -18.27
C VAL A 433 -2.39 4.77 -18.18
N GLY A 434 -1.59 4.50 -17.14
CA GLY A 434 -0.23 5.04 -17.02
C GLY A 434 0.68 4.61 -18.18
N LEU A 435 0.60 3.35 -18.61
CA LEU A 435 1.31 2.85 -19.79
C LEU A 435 0.85 3.57 -21.09
N ILE A 436 -0.46 3.84 -21.23
CA ILE A 436 -1.00 4.56 -22.39
C ILE A 436 -0.52 6.03 -22.41
N ILE A 437 -0.60 6.72 -21.28
CA ILE A 437 -0.14 8.11 -21.14
C ILE A 437 1.36 8.22 -21.47
N SER A 438 2.15 7.21 -21.09
CA SER A 438 3.59 7.20 -21.37
C SER A 438 3.93 7.31 -22.86
N ILE A 439 3.06 6.86 -23.77
CA ILE A 439 3.25 7.00 -25.22
C ILE A 439 3.35 8.49 -25.61
N GLY A 440 2.51 9.33 -25.00
CA GLY A 440 2.51 10.77 -25.21
C GLY A 440 3.71 11.46 -24.58
N VAL A 441 4.04 11.11 -23.33
CA VAL A 441 5.23 11.63 -22.63
C VAL A 441 6.50 11.31 -23.43
N THR A 442 6.64 10.07 -23.88
CA THR A 442 7.77 9.62 -24.71
C THR A 442 7.85 10.40 -26.03
N ALA A 443 6.70 10.70 -26.67
CA ALA A 443 6.67 11.50 -27.89
C ALA A 443 7.12 12.95 -27.67
N ASP A 444 6.79 13.57 -26.52
CA ASP A 444 7.19 14.94 -26.17
C ASP A 444 8.71 15.09 -26.11
N SER A 445 9.40 14.14 -25.47
CA SER A 445 10.87 14.09 -25.40
C SER A 445 11.53 14.12 -26.78
N PHE A 446 10.97 13.42 -27.77
CA PHE A 446 11.50 13.41 -29.13
C PHE A 446 11.20 14.71 -29.89
N ILE A 447 10.01 15.28 -29.70
CA ILE A 447 9.60 16.56 -30.30
C ILE A 447 10.55 17.67 -29.84
N VAL A 448 10.80 17.76 -28.53
CA VAL A 448 11.74 18.74 -27.96
C VAL A 448 13.14 18.56 -28.55
N PHE A 449 13.62 17.32 -28.68
CA PHE A 449 14.93 17.06 -29.28
C PHE A 449 15.00 17.46 -30.76
N PHE A 450 13.99 17.13 -31.56
CA PHE A 450 13.97 17.43 -32.99
C PHE A 450 13.81 18.90 -33.28
N GLU A 451 12.91 19.61 -32.59
CA GLU A 451 12.79 21.05 -32.75
C GLU A 451 14.09 21.74 -32.38
N ARG A 452 14.79 21.26 -31.34
CA ARG A 452 16.09 21.83 -30.99
C ARG A 452 17.15 21.59 -32.05
N ILE A 453 17.13 20.46 -32.75
CA ILE A 453 18.00 20.21 -33.90
C ILE A 453 17.63 21.14 -35.06
N ARG A 454 16.33 21.30 -35.36
CA ARG A 454 15.83 22.17 -36.44
C ARG A 454 16.20 23.63 -36.20
N ASP A 455 16.15 24.11 -34.96
CA ASP A 455 16.62 25.45 -34.58
C ASP A 455 18.10 25.66 -34.90
N GLU A 456 18.97 24.70 -34.56
CA GLU A 456 20.41 24.80 -34.85
C GLU A 456 20.69 24.81 -36.36
N ILE A 457 19.85 24.12 -37.15
CA ILE A 457 19.94 24.13 -38.62
C ILE A 457 19.48 25.48 -39.18
N ARG A 458 18.42 26.07 -38.61
CA ARG A 458 17.95 27.44 -38.92
C ARG A 458 19.02 28.48 -38.61
N GLU A 459 19.74 28.33 -37.49
CA GLU A 459 20.90 29.15 -37.11
C GLU A 459 22.12 28.96 -38.05
N GLY A 460 22.04 28.05 -39.03
CA GLY A 460 23.04 27.87 -40.09
C GLY A 460 24.15 26.88 -39.76
N ARG A 461 24.05 26.12 -38.67
CA ARG A 461 25.05 25.11 -38.30
C ARG A 461 25.08 23.95 -39.30
N PRO A 462 26.23 23.29 -39.49
CA PRO A 462 26.29 22.07 -40.28
C PRO A 462 25.57 20.94 -39.55
N LEU A 463 24.83 20.09 -40.28
CA LEU A 463 23.91 19.08 -39.74
C LEU A 463 24.50 18.20 -38.62
N ARG A 464 25.74 17.73 -38.81
CA ARG A 464 26.44 16.89 -37.82
C ARG A 464 26.71 17.62 -36.50
N SER A 465 27.05 18.91 -36.58
CA SER A 465 27.28 19.78 -35.42
C SER A 465 25.95 20.18 -34.78
N ALA A 466 24.94 20.46 -35.59
CA ALA A 466 23.58 20.80 -35.14
C ALA A 466 23.00 19.73 -34.21
N VAL A 467 23.18 18.42 -34.51
CA VAL A 467 22.72 17.34 -33.63
C VAL A 467 23.41 17.34 -32.27
N HIS A 468 24.72 17.60 -32.20
CA HIS A 468 25.46 17.61 -30.93
C HIS A 468 25.11 18.84 -30.07
N HIS A 469 24.99 20.01 -30.69
CA HIS A 469 24.57 21.23 -29.99
C HIS A 469 23.10 21.16 -29.57
N GLY A 470 22.23 20.67 -30.45
CA GLY A 470 20.81 20.46 -30.19
C GLY A 470 20.61 19.52 -29.01
N TRP A 471 21.34 18.40 -28.96
CA TRP A 471 21.32 17.47 -27.82
C TRP A 471 21.72 18.11 -26.50
N ASN A 472 22.80 18.90 -26.48
CA ASN A 472 23.25 19.53 -25.23
C ASN A 472 22.24 20.52 -24.65
N ARG A 473 21.42 21.16 -25.50
CA ARG A 473 20.32 22.02 -25.06
C ARG A 473 19.07 21.19 -24.70
N ALA A 474 18.67 20.27 -25.57
CA ALA A 474 17.46 19.45 -25.40
C ALA A 474 17.51 18.55 -24.17
N LYS A 475 18.64 17.88 -23.90
CA LYS A 475 18.78 16.95 -22.77
C LYS A 475 18.45 17.59 -21.43
N ARG A 476 18.73 18.88 -21.24
CA ARG A 476 18.44 19.59 -19.99
C ARG A 476 16.93 19.80 -19.84
N THR A 477 16.26 20.18 -20.92
CA THR A 477 14.80 20.37 -20.92
C THR A 477 14.08 19.05 -20.69
N ILE A 478 14.48 17.98 -21.38
CA ILE A 478 13.90 16.64 -21.26
C ILE A 478 14.05 16.12 -19.83
N ILE A 479 15.29 16.12 -19.28
CA ILE A 479 15.53 15.67 -17.90
C ILE A 479 14.71 16.48 -16.89
N VAL A 480 14.58 17.80 -17.07
CA VAL A 480 13.79 18.62 -16.14
C VAL A 480 12.30 18.30 -16.24
N ALA A 481 11.75 18.15 -17.45
CA ALA A 481 10.34 17.81 -17.65
C ALA A 481 10.01 16.43 -17.06
N ASP A 482 10.83 15.42 -17.35
CA ASP A 482 10.63 14.06 -16.85
C ASP A 482 10.83 13.95 -15.34
N MET A 483 11.77 14.71 -14.76
CA MET A 483 11.95 14.74 -13.31
C MET A 483 10.75 15.37 -12.59
N VAL A 484 10.07 16.35 -13.21
CA VAL A 484 8.81 16.89 -12.66
C VAL A 484 7.73 15.81 -12.71
N ASN A 485 7.60 15.09 -13.82
CA ASN A 485 6.63 14.00 -13.93
C ASN A 485 6.92 12.87 -12.93
N LEU A 486 8.19 12.51 -12.77
CA LEU A 486 8.65 11.50 -11.81
C LEU A 486 8.40 11.95 -10.37
N ALA A 487 8.61 13.23 -10.04
CA ALA A 487 8.30 13.77 -8.71
C ALA A 487 6.80 13.67 -8.41
N CYS A 488 5.93 14.00 -9.37
CA CYS A 488 4.49 13.81 -9.24
C CYS A 488 4.14 12.33 -9.02
N ALA A 489 4.74 11.42 -9.79
CA ALA A 489 4.53 9.98 -9.62
C ALA A 489 4.96 9.48 -8.22
N VAL A 490 6.09 9.96 -7.70
CA VAL A 490 6.56 9.61 -6.34
C VAL A 490 5.59 10.11 -5.27
N VAL A 491 5.13 11.36 -5.37
CA VAL A 491 4.16 11.92 -4.42
C VAL A 491 2.84 11.13 -4.47
N LEU A 492 2.33 10.85 -5.67
CA LEU A 492 1.12 10.05 -5.85
C LEU A 492 1.30 8.63 -5.30
N TYR A 493 2.47 8.01 -5.45
CA TYR A 493 2.72 6.65 -4.97
C TYR A 493 2.63 6.54 -3.44
N PHE A 494 3.09 7.56 -2.71
CA PHE A 494 3.05 7.56 -1.24
C PHE A 494 1.71 8.02 -0.66
N LEU A 495 1.00 8.93 -1.35
CA LEU A 495 -0.25 9.49 -0.85
C LEU A 495 -1.50 8.73 -1.32
N ALA A 496 -1.41 7.97 -2.42
CA ALA A 496 -2.56 7.31 -3.00
C ALA A 496 -2.68 5.84 -2.56
N VAL A 497 -3.88 5.31 -2.74
CA VAL A 497 -4.30 3.97 -2.31
C VAL A 497 -4.78 3.16 -3.51
N GLY A 498 -4.63 1.83 -3.43
CA GLY A 498 -5.20 0.89 -4.39
C GLY A 498 -4.74 1.14 -5.83
N SER A 499 -5.69 1.20 -6.75
CA SER A 499 -5.42 1.34 -8.19
C SER A 499 -4.64 2.59 -8.55
N VAL A 500 -4.84 3.71 -7.84
CA VAL A 500 -4.14 4.99 -8.10
C VAL A 500 -2.65 4.88 -7.78
N ARG A 501 -2.28 4.10 -6.75
CA ARG A 501 -0.87 3.79 -6.45
C ARG A 501 -0.23 2.97 -7.57
N GLY A 502 -0.99 2.04 -8.16
CA GLY A 502 -0.58 1.28 -9.36
C GLY A 502 -0.33 2.18 -10.58
N PHE A 503 -1.21 3.17 -10.82
CA PHE A 503 -1.01 4.20 -11.86
C PHE A 503 0.26 5.02 -11.64
N ALA A 504 0.49 5.48 -10.42
CA ALA A 504 1.67 6.27 -10.08
C ALA A 504 2.97 5.48 -10.32
N PHE A 505 2.96 4.19 -9.97
CA PHE A 505 4.09 3.30 -10.21
C PHE A 505 4.39 3.13 -11.71
N THR A 506 3.39 2.83 -12.55
CA THR A 506 3.62 2.66 -13.99
C THR A 506 4.04 3.95 -14.66
N LEU A 507 3.50 5.10 -14.25
CA LEU A 507 3.91 6.41 -14.75
C LEU A 507 5.37 6.72 -14.40
N GLY A 508 5.77 6.49 -13.15
CA GLY A 508 7.16 6.66 -12.71
C GLY A 508 8.13 5.73 -13.47
N LEU A 509 7.77 4.46 -13.59
CA LEU A 509 8.55 3.45 -14.30
C LEU A 509 8.76 3.81 -15.78
N THR A 510 7.69 4.18 -16.47
CA THR A 510 7.75 4.53 -17.89
C THR A 510 8.51 5.83 -18.15
N THR A 511 8.42 6.80 -17.23
CA THR A 511 9.23 8.04 -17.29
C THR A 511 10.73 7.74 -17.18
N LEU A 512 11.13 6.81 -16.30
CA LEU A 512 12.53 6.37 -16.23
C LEU A 512 12.98 5.67 -17.52
N ILE A 513 12.10 4.86 -18.12
CA ILE A 513 12.37 4.19 -19.39
C ILE A 513 12.53 5.23 -20.51
N ASP A 514 11.69 6.26 -20.57
CA ASP A 514 11.83 7.34 -21.58
C ASP A 514 13.21 7.99 -21.52
N LEU A 515 13.68 8.37 -20.32
CA LEU A 515 15.02 8.94 -20.14
C LEU A 515 16.13 8.01 -20.66
N VAL A 516 16.03 6.70 -20.39
CA VAL A 516 16.97 5.71 -20.91
C VAL A 516 16.91 5.64 -22.43
N ILE A 517 15.72 5.56 -23.02
CA ILE A 517 15.53 5.46 -24.47
C ILE A 517 16.06 6.70 -25.19
N VAL A 518 15.73 7.90 -24.72
CA VAL A 518 16.18 9.16 -25.32
C VAL A 518 17.72 9.25 -25.33
N MET A 519 18.38 8.88 -24.22
CA MET A 519 19.83 8.98 -24.08
C MET A 519 20.61 7.86 -24.77
N MET A 520 20.08 6.64 -24.77
CA MET A 520 20.77 5.42 -25.21
C MET A 520 20.37 4.97 -26.62
N PHE A 521 19.17 5.33 -27.08
CA PHE A 521 18.67 5.01 -28.41
C PHE A 521 18.54 6.25 -29.30
N THR A 522 17.69 7.22 -28.94
CA THR A 522 17.30 8.32 -29.85
C THR A 522 18.49 9.18 -30.24
N TYR A 523 19.27 9.67 -29.27
CA TYR A 523 20.46 10.47 -29.56
C TYR A 523 21.54 9.71 -30.37
N PRO A 524 21.96 8.49 -29.98
CA PRO A 524 22.95 7.72 -30.73
C PRO A 524 22.51 7.35 -32.15
N VAL A 525 21.25 6.95 -32.34
CA VAL A 525 20.67 6.68 -33.67
C VAL A 525 20.71 7.93 -34.52
N MET A 526 20.35 9.09 -33.96
CA MET A 526 20.38 10.35 -34.69
C MET A 526 21.80 10.70 -35.16
N VAL A 527 22.81 10.54 -34.28
CA VAL A 527 24.22 10.74 -34.65
C VAL A 527 24.65 9.77 -35.76
N LEU A 528 24.22 8.52 -35.71
CA LEU A 528 24.52 7.53 -36.75
C LEU A 528 23.86 7.92 -38.09
N LEU A 529 22.60 8.35 -38.07
CA LEU A 529 21.86 8.74 -39.27
C LEU A 529 22.50 9.94 -39.98
N THR A 530 23.08 10.90 -39.27
CA THR A 530 23.83 12.01 -39.91
C THR A 530 25.08 11.57 -40.70
N ARG A 531 25.50 10.30 -40.58
CA ARG A 531 26.57 9.71 -41.40
C ARG A 531 26.06 9.17 -42.74
N THR A 532 24.76 8.90 -42.86
CA THR A 532 24.13 8.46 -44.10
C THR A 532 23.99 9.61 -45.09
N LYS A 533 23.93 9.31 -46.40
CA LYS A 533 23.74 10.34 -47.43
C LYS A 533 22.37 11.02 -47.35
N PHE A 534 21.31 10.25 -47.04
CA PHE A 534 19.94 10.78 -47.00
C PHE A 534 19.74 11.85 -45.92
N PHE A 535 20.14 11.55 -44.69
CA PHE A 535 20.01 12.48 -43.57
C PHE A 535 21.17 13.47 -43.53
N GLY A 536 22.42 13.07 -43.77
CA GLY A 536 23.59 13.94 -43.67
C GLY A 536 23.66 15.06 -44.72
N GLU A 537 23.03 14.88 -45.88
CA GLU A 537 22.90 15.91 -46.92
C GLU A 537 21.66 16.80 -46.74
N GLY A 538 20.76 16.49 -45.80
CA GLY A 538 19.54 17.27 -45.56
C GLY A 538 18.56 17.24 -46.73
N ARG A 539 18.25 16.05 -47.28
CA ARG A 539 17.32 15.93 -48.42
C ARG A 539 15.89 16.34 -48.03
N ARG A 540 15.06 16.74 -49.00
CA ARG A 540 13.70 17.30 -48.80
C ARG A 540 12.82 16.55 -47.80
N PHE A 541 12.79 15.21 -47.84
CA PHE A 541 11.97 14.39 -46.94
C PHE A 541 12.69 13.92 -45.67
N SER A 542 13.91 14.38 -45.42
CA SER A 542 14.70 13.98 -44.23
C SER A 542 14.21 14.65 -42.94
N GLY A 543 13.34 15.65 -43.01
CA GLY A 543 12.95 16.50 -41.87
C GLY A 543 14.02 17.52 -41.46
N MET A 544 15.19 17.50 -42.12
CA MET A 544 16.35 18.36 -41.83
C MET A 544 16.80 19.19 -43.04
N ASP A 545 15.94 19.37 -44.04
CA ASP A 545 16.27 20.19 -45.21
C ASP A 545 16.43 21.66 -44.79
N ALA A 546 17.65 22.17 -44.93
CA ALA A 546 17.99 23.54 -44.58
C ALA A 546 17.20 24.57 -45.40
N ALA A 547 16.87 24.26 -46.66
CA ALA A 547 16.10 25.16 -47.52
C ALA A 547 14.63 25.21 -47.08
N ALA A 548 14.04 24.06 -46.76
CA ALA A 548 12.67 23.98 -46.24
C ALA A 548 12.52 24.60 -44.83
N LEU A 549 13.59 24.60 -44.03
CA LEU A 549 13.61 25.19 -42.69
C LEU A 549 13.86 26.70 -42.67
N GLY A 550 14.01 27.37 -43.83
CA GLY A 550 14.13 28.82 -43.92
C GLY A 550 15.57 29.34 -43.70
N ARG A 551 16.59 28.54 -43.97
CA ARG A 551 17.99 28.99 -43.91
C ARG A 551 18.22 30.13 -44.90
N GLU A 552 18.44 31.35 -44.40
CA GLU A 552 19.01 32.42 -45.22
C GLU A 552 20.46 32.03 -45.60
N PRO A 553 20.81 31.97 -46.90
CA PRO A 553 22.14 31.60 -47.31
C PRO A 553 23.16 32.63 -46.80
N THR A 554 24.16 32.17 -46.06
CA THR A 554 25.26 33.00 -45.53
C THR A 554 26.12 33.62 -46.64
N TYR A 555 25.95 33.14 -47.86
CA TYR A 555 26.60 33.61 -49.08
C TYR A 555 25.54 34.10 -50.06
N ARG A 556 25.50 35.42 -50.30
CA ARG A 556 24.57 36.04 -51.26
C ARG A 556 25.16 36.22 -52.66
N GLY A 557 26.27 35.55 -52.97
CA GLY A 557 27.00 35.78 -54.23
C GLY A 557 27.85 37.07 -54.19
N ALA A 558 28.72 37.25 -55.19
CA ALA A 558 29.61 38.40 -55.35
C ALA A 558 30.52 38.72 -54.15
N GLY A 559 31.08 37.70 -53.49
CA GLY A 559 32.05 37.90 -52.40
C GLY A 559 31.48 38.50 -51.11
N ARG A 560 30.17 38.78 -51.05
CA ARG A 560 29.52 39.31 -49.85
C ARG A 560 29.13 38.16 -48.91
N ARG A 561 29.96 37.92 -47.90
CA ARG A 561 29.58 37.18 -46.69
C ARG A 561 29.05 38.18 -45.67
N LYS A 562 27.94 37.88 -44.98
CA LYS A 562 27.50 38.69 -43.85
C LYS A 562 28.57 38.59 -42.76
N SER A 563 29.24 39.69 -42.45
CA SER A 563 30.16 39.78 -41.31
C SER A 563 29.37 39.44 -40.06
N ARG A 564 29.82 38.43 -39.32
CA ARG A 564 29.31 38.12 -38.00
C ARG A 564 29.65 39.32 -37.13
N SER A 565 28.68 40.18 -36.80
CA SER A 565 28.85 41.26 -35.83
C SER A 565 29.25 40.61 -34.51
N LYS A 566 30.55 40.59 -34.26
CA LYS A 566 31.11 40.23 -32.98
C LYS A 566 30.91 41.47 -32.14
N GLU A 567 29.78 41.54 -31.44
CA GLU A 567 29.62 42.46 -30.33
C GLU A 567 30.63 42.01 -29.27
N ARG A 568 31.84 42.54 -29.42
CA ARG A 568 32.93 42.37 -28.47
C ARG A 568 32.61 43.41 -27.41
N VAL A 569 32.03 42.97 -26.30
CA VAL A 569 32.09 43.73 -25.05
C VAL A 569 33.57 43.96 -24.76
N THR A 570 34.05 45.17 -25.07
CA THR A 570 35.36 45.65 -24.68
C THR A 570 35.33 45.85 -23.18
N VAL A 571 35.96 44.93 -22.44
CA VAL A 571 36.41 45.21 -21.08
C VAL A 571 37.55 46.22 -21.21
N PRO A 572 37.50 47.41 -20.59
CA PRO A 572 38.59 48.36 -20.69
C PRO A 572 39.82 47.80 -19.97
N GLU A 573 40.94 47.74 -20.69
CA GLU A 573 42.27 47.48 -20.12
C GLU A 573 42.67 48.66 -19.22
N THR A 574 43.26 48.34 -18.07
CA THR A 574 43.86 49.27 -17.12
C THR A 574 44.97 50.09 -17.82
N PRO A 575 45.06 51.43 -17.65
CA PRO A 575 46.11 52.20 -18.28
C PRO A 575 47.45 51.92 -17.60
N SER A 576 48.50 51.75 -18.39
CA SER A 576 49.89 51.73 -17.93
C SER A 576 50.38 53.16 -17.70
N ALA A 577 51.21 53.32 -16.66
CA ALA A 577 51.79 54.58 -16.23
C ALA A 577 52.90 55.02 -17.19
N ASP A 578 52.54 55.75 -18.25
CA ASP A 578 53.40 56.77 -18.88
C ASP A 578 52.63 57.45 -20.02
N SER A 579 51.94 58.55 -19.70
CA SER A 579 51.49 59.55 -20.68
C SER A 579 51.13 60.86 -19.95
N PRO A 580 51.55 62.03 -20.46
CA PRO A 580 51.31 63.30 -19.80
C PRO A 580 49.85 63.72 -19.95
N ALA A 581 49.27 64.27 -18.87
CA ALA A 581 47.89 64.73 -18.82
C ALA A 581 47.62 65.88 -19.80
N PRO A 582 46.53 65.83 -20.60
CA PRO A 582 45.96 67.01 -21.22
C PRO A 582 44.64 67.43 -20.54
N ALA A 583 44.64 68.71 -20.13
CA ALA A 583 43.57 69.70 -20.04
C ALA A 583 42.11 69.28 -19.80
N GLU A 584 41.54 69.92 -18.78
CA GLU A 584 40.11 70.04 -18.48
C GLU A 584 39.28 70.36 -19.74
N ALA A 585 38.26 69.54 -20.01
CA ALA A 585 37.23 69.82 -21.00
C ALA A 585 35.97 70.37 -20.30
N SER A 586 35.44 71.45 -20.88
CA SER A 586 34.27 72.22 -20.45
C SER A 586 32.92 71.47 -20.61
N PRO A 587 31.87 71.86 -19.86
CA PRO A 587 30.61 71.12 -19.75
C PRO A 587 29.63 71.41 -20.90
N GLU A 588 29.96 71.03 -22.14
CA GLU A 588 29.01 71.09 -23.26
C GLU A 588 28.84 69.79 -24.08
N ASP A 589 29.55 68.70 -23.77
CA ASP A 589 29.45 67.43 -24.54
C ASP A 589 28.62 66.30 -23.88
N LEU A 590 27.86 66.58 -22.82
CA LEU A 590 27.00 65.60 -22.11
C LEU A 590 25.51 65.74 -22.47
N GLY A 591 25.21 65.91 -23.76
CA GLY A 591 23.85 66.11 -24.25
C GLY A 591 23.49 65.25 -25.45
N ASN A 592 23.61 63.91 -25.34
CA ASN A 592 22.88 62.95 -26.18
C ASN A 592 23.19 61.49 -25.76
N ALA A 593 22.58 61.04 -24.65
CA ALA A 593 22.49 59.62 -24.31
C ALA A 593 21.34 59.36 -23.32
N PHE A 594 20.12 59.77 -23.68
CA PHE A 594 18.90 59.37 -22.97
C PHE A 594 17.90 58.86 -24.00
N ASP A 595 17.93 57.55 -24.25
CA ASP A 595 16.77 56.77 -24.72
C ASP A 595 17.08 55.28 -24.52
N GLY A 596 16.38 54.64 -23.58
CA GLY A 596 16.50 53.20 -23.33
C GLY A 596 16.29 52.75 -21.88
N GLU A 597 15.35 53.33 -21.14
CA GLU A 597 14.88 52.77 -19.87
C GLU A 597 13.60 51.96 -20.08
N GLU A 598 13.71 50.66 -20.42
CA GLU A 598 12.54 49.77 -20.22
C GLU A 598 12.83 48.28 -19.95
N HIS A 599 14.09 47.83 -19.96
CA HIS A 599 14.41 46.44 -19.60
C HIS A 599 15.67 46.35 -18.74
N LEU A 600 15.53 46.64 -17.44
CA LEU A 600 16.56 46.31 -16.45
C LEU A 600 15.97 45.37 -15.41
N SER A 601 16.63 44.24 -15.21
CA SER A 601 16.29 43.28 -14.17
C SER A 601 16.53 43.88 -12.78
N LEU A 602 15.81 43.36 -11.77
CA LEU A 602 15.89 43.84 -10.38
C LEU A 602 17.33 43.74 -9.81
N ALA A 603 18.11 42.78 -10.32
CA ALA A 603 19.52 42.62 -9.99
C ALA A 603 20.40 43.75 -10.56
N GLU A 604 20.13 44.19 -11.80
CA GLU A 604 20.86 45.28 -12.44
C GLU A 604 20.56 46.64 -11.80
N ARG A 605 19.30 46.88 -11.38
CA ARG A 605 18.94 48.07 -10.62
C ARG A 605 19.69 48.15 -9.28
N ARG A 606 19.76 47.04 -8.53
CA ARG A 606 20.51 46.98 -7.25
C ARG A 606 22.03 47.11 -7.44
N ALA A 607 22.57 46.58 -8.53
CA ALA A 607 23.99 46.73 -8.85
C ALA A 607 24.35 48.19 -9.18
N ARG A 608 23.44 48.91 -9.85
CA ARG A 608 23.57 50.34 -10.14
C ARG A 608 23.48 51.19 -8.88
N GLU A 609 22.52 50.94 -7.99
CA GLU A 609 22.43 51.63 -6.68
C GLU A 609 23.70 51.43 -5.84
N ARG A 610 24.25 50.21 -5.81
CA ARG A 610 25.50 49.93 -5.10
C ARG A 610 26.70 50.67 -5.71
N ARG A 611 26.72 50.86 -7.03
CA ARG A 611 27.74 51.67 -7.70
C ARG A 611 27.56 53.17 -7.42
N ALA A 612 26.33 53.67 -7.43
CA ALA A 612 26.04 55.08 -7.11
C ALA A 612 26.46 55.42 -5.68
N LYS A 613 26.11 54.57 -4.69
CA LYS A 613 26.53 54.75 -3.29
C LYS A 613 28.04 54.68 -3.09
N ARG A 614 28.78 53.93 -3.93
CA ARG A 614 30.24 53.86 -3.87
C ARG A 614 30.91 55.12 -4.44
N ILE A 615 30.25 55.83 -5.35
CA ILE A 615 30.76 57.09 -5.93
C ILE A 615 30.46 58.27 -5.01
N GLU A 616 29.32 58.29 -4.32
CA GLU A 616 29.01 59.31 -3.30
C GLU A 616 29.78 59.13 -1.98
N GLY A 617 30.29 57.92 -1.71
CA GLY A 617 30.99 57.58 -0.48
C GLY A 617 32.45 58.04 -0.38
N GLY A 618 33.01 58.68 -1.42
CA GLY A 618 34.29 59.38 -1.32
C GLY A 618 35.51 58.54 -0.87
N ASP A 619 35.59 57.27 -1.23
CA ASP A 619 36.81 56.46 -1.06
C ASP A 619 37.36 56.06 -2.44
N LEU A 620 38.32 56.83 -2.92
CA LEU A 620 39.33 56.40 -3.89
C LEU A 620 40.68 56.30 -3.19
#